data_AF-A0A1M4VZV2-F1
#
_entry.id   AF-A0A1M4VZV2-F1
#
_cell.length_a   1.000
_cell.length_b   1.000
_cell.length_c   1.000
_cell.angle_alpha   90.00
_cell.angle_beta   90.00
_cell.angle_gamma   90.00
#
_symmetry.space_group_name_H-M   'P 1'
#
loop_
_entity.id
_entity.type
_entity.pdbx_description
1 polymer ?
#
loop_
_entity_poly.entity_id
_entity_poly.type
_entity_poly.pdbx_seq_one_letter_code
_entity_poly.pdbx_strand_id
1 'polypeptide(L)'
;MKLTLPLIIVFLLSTGISSGQNVLTKPVLKKQHSVKRKKTALLEKMEKEYKIENDGCIVVNKYSPEQRLKRYPFSKAIKIAAVSYRFTPGQIINPEDIIKQRLHIKDGLLDTTSILEFIQLGSAQTDSLTQLIFNTIYLKTEALHTEEFGACFNPRNSILFYNDKGKIFEYITVCFECQKFESSNTKLNIGDPCTQKYELLRKFFMSIGIKNGV
;
A
#
# COMPACT_ATOMS: atom_id res chain seq x y z
N MET A 1 -39.21 25.80 33.33
CA MET A 1 -40.52 25.30 32.83
C MET A 1 -40.29 24.12 31.89
N LYS A 2 -41.24 23.18 31.80
CA LYS A 2 -41.36 22.24 30.67
C LYS A 2 -42.32 22.85 29.64
N LEU A 3 -42.07 22.63 28.35
CA LEU A 3 -43.05 22.86 27.29
C LEU A 3 -42.84 21.77 26.22
N THR A 4 -43.93 21.25 25.65
CA THR A 4 -43.91 20.00 24.88
C THR A 4 -44.88 20.03 23.71
N LEU A 5 -44.39 19.60 22.53
CA LEU A 5 -45.19 19.20 21.35
C LEU A 5 -46.02 20.35 20.69
N PRO A 6 -46.66 20.15 19.51
CA PRO A 6 -46.92 18.89 18.80
C PRO A 6 -46.24 18.67 17.43
N LEU A 7 -46.29 17.40 17.01
CA LEU A 7 -46.03 16.93 15.65
C LEU A 7 -47.26 17.19 14.77
N ILE A 8 -47.08 17.61 13.51
CA ILE A 8 -48.16 17.67 12.51
C ILE A 8 -47.71 16.96 11.22
N ILE A 9 -48.52 16.01 10.76
CA ILE A 9 -48.38 15.30 9.49
C ILE A 9 -49.53 15.75 8.59
N VAL A 10 -49.24 16.08 7.32
CA VAL A 10 -50.28 16.33 6.31
C VAL A 10 -50.02 15.47 5.07
N PHE A 11 -50.94 14.55 4.81
CA PHE A 11 -51.11 13.79 3.57
C PHE A 11 -52.10 14.54 2.66
N LEU A 12 -51.94 14.51 1.33
CA LEU A 12 -53.04 14.83 0.38
C LEU A 12 -52.81 14.24 -1.04
N LEU A 13 -53.89 14.01 -1.80
CA LEU A 13 -53.96 13.29 -3.10
C LEU A 13 -55.15 13.82 -3.95
N SER A 14 -55.21 13.74 -5.29
CA SER A 14 -54.17 13.44 -6.30
C SER A 14 -54.23 14.43 -7.49
N THR A 15 -54.94 14.31 -8.65
CA THR A 15 -55.74 13.26 -9.32
C THR A 15 -55.88 13.61 -10.82
N GLY A 16 -55.88 12.63 -11.74
CA GLY A 16 -56.26 12.80 -13.18
C GLY A 16 -55.06 12.77 -14.16
N ILE A 17 -54.92 11.92 -15.20
CA ILE A 17 -55.79 11.18 -16.14
C ILE A 17 -56.18 11.98 -17.40
N SER A 18 -55.66 11.59 -18.58
CA SER A 18 -56.48 11.17 -19.74
C SER A 18 -55.68 10.56 -20.92
N SER A 19 -56.34 9.62 -21.59
CA SER A 19 -56.18 8.96 -22.89
C SER A 19 -55.67 9.84 -24.07
N GLY A 20 -55.14 9.32 -25.18
CA GLY A 20 -54.82 7.92 -25.57
C GLY A 20 -55.56 7.41 -26.82
N GLN A 21 -54.84 6.92 -27.84
CA GLN A 21 -55.36 6.02 -28.91
C GLN A 21 -54.23 5.34 -29.70
N ASN A 22 -54.49 4.15 -30.27
CA ASN A 22 -53.56 3.35 -31.09
C ASN A 22 -54.08 3.23 -32.54
N VAL A 23 -53.24 3.49 -33.55
CA VAL A 23 -53.38 2.88 -34.89
C VAL A 23 -52.02 2.41 -35.44
N LEU A 24 -51.76 1.14 -35.20
CA LEU A 24 -51.10 0.16 -36.06
C LEU A 24 -50.38 0.66 -37.34
N THR A 25 -49.06 0.78 -37.30
CA THR A 25 -48.20 0.39 -38.44
C THR A 25 -47.25 -0.72 -37.96
N LYS A 26 -46.92 -1.70 -38.82
CA LYS A 26 -46.17 -2.91 -38.43
C LYS A 26 -44.67 -2.78 -38.74
N PRO A 27 -43.77 -2.72 -37.74
CA PRO A 27 -42.33 -2.93 -37.97
C PRO A 27 -42.05 -4.41 -38.21
N VAL A 28 -41.15 -4.71 -39.15
CA VAL A 28 -40.80 -6.09 -39.53
C VAL A 28 -40.14 -6.85 -38.37
N LEU A 29 -40.62 -8.05 -38.08
CA LEU A 29 -40.05 -8.99 -37.09
C LEU A 29 -38.64 -9.45 -37.50
N LYS A 30 -37.61 -8.67 -37.16
CA LYS A 30 -36.24 -9.19 -37.04
C LYS A 30 -36.14 -9.95 -35.71
N LYS A 31 -36.18 -11.30 -35.78
CA LYS A 31 -35.77 -12.16 -34.67
C LYS A 31 -34.32 -11.84 -34.28
N GLN A 32 -34.12 -11.04 -33.24
CA GLN A 32 -32.88 -11.12 -32.48
C GLN A 32 -32.86 -12.47 -31.78
N HIS A 33 -32.29 -13.48 -32.44
CA HIS A 33 -31.94 -14.73 -31.78
C HIS A 33 -31.02 -14.38 -30.61
N SER A 34 -31.48 -14.67 -29.40
CA SER A 34 -30.66 -14.59 -28.19
C SER A 34 -29.59 -15.68 -28.28
N VAL A 35 -28.51 -15.39 -28.99
CA VAL A 35 -27.31 -16.22 -29.06
C VAL A 35 -26.69 -16.23 -27.67
N LYS A 36 -27.20 -17.13 -26.83
CA LYS A 36 -26.65 -17.50 -25.52
C LYS A 36 -25.33 -18.21 -25.79
N ARG A 37 -24.32 -17.40 -26.14
CA ARG A 37 -23.05 -17.79 -26.74
C ARG A 37 -22.42 -18.82 -25.82
N LYS A 38 -22.40 -20.10 -26.25
CA LYS A 38 -21.74 -21.15 -25.47
C LYS A 38 -20.32 -20.67 -25.19
N LYS A 39 -19.96 -20.65 -23.90
CA LYS A 39 -18.64 -20.31 -23.45
C LYS A 39 -17.67 -21.27 -24.14
N THR A 40 -16.63 -20.75 -24.76
CA THR A 40 -15.66 -21.62 -25.43
C THR A 40 -14.91 -22.41 -24.36
N ALA A 41 -14.47 -23.63 -24.69
CA ALA A 41 -13.59 -24.39 -23.78
C ALA A 41 -12.31 -23.59 -23.44
N LEU A 42 -11.90 -22.65 -24.31
CA LEU A 42 -10.85 -21.67 -24.02
C LEU A 42 -11.27 -20.65 -22.93
N LEU A 43 -12.46 -20.04 -23.01
CA LEU A 43 -12.96 -19.14 -21.96
C LEU A 43 -13.24 -19.87 -20.64
N GLU A 44 -13.69 -21.13 -20.69
CA GLU A 44 -13.88 -21.96 -19.49
C GLU A 44 -12.54 -22.42 -18.89
N LYS A 45 -11.55 -22.74 -19.73
CA LYS A 45 -10.17 -23.00 -19.30
C LYS A 45 -9.55 -21.74 -18.68
N MET A 46 -9.62 -20.60 -19.38
CA MET A 46 -9.14 -19.31 -18.88
C MET A 46 -9.78 -18.98 -17.53
N GLU A 47 -11.10 -19.06 -17.35
CA GLU A 47 -11.72 -18.80 -16.02
C GLU A 47 -11.44 -19.86 -14.94
N LYS A 48 -10.92 -21.03 -15.32
CA LYS A 48 -10.50 -22.09 -14.40
C LYS A 48 -9.02 -21.94 -13.99
N GLU A 49 -8.22 -21.27 -14.82
CA GLU A 49 -6.83 -20.89 -14.54
C GLU A 49 -6.78 -19.52 -13.81
N TYR A 50 -7.52 -18.52 -14.31
CA TYR A 50 -7.76 -17.17 -13.76
C TYR A 50 -8.55 -17.16 -12.43
N LYS A 51 -8.58 -18.27 -11.70
CA LYS A 51 -9.21 -18.39 -10.37
C LYS A 51 -8.23 -18.46 -9.20
N ILE A 52 -6.92 -18.39 -9.47
CA ILE A 52 -5.89 -18.16 -8.45
C ILE A 52 -4.81 -17.17 -8.98
N GLU A 53 -5.23 -16.07 -9.62
CA GLU A 53 -4.31 -15.04 -10.11
C GLU A 53 -4.59 -13.67 -9.49
N ASN A 54 -3.83 -13.36 -8.44
CA ASN A 54 -3.49 -11.98 -8.02
C ASN A 54 -2.28 -11.93 -7.08
N ASP A 55 -1.85 -13.08 -6.52
CA ASP A 55 -0.65 -13.18 -5.67
C ASP A 55 0.65 -13.22 -6.47
N GLY A 56 1.05 -12.05 -6.95
CA GLY A 56 2.27 -11.86 -7.73
C GLY A 56 3.56 -11.96 -6.92
N CYS A 57 3.56 -11.67 -5.61
CA CYS A 57 4.74 -11.86 -4.79
C CYS A 57 4.89 -13.33 -4.34
N ILE A 58 6.01 -13.97 -4.64
CA ILE A 58 6.37 -15.30 -4.10
C ILE A 58 7.64 -15.26 -3.25
N VAL A 59 7.75 -16.19 -2.29
CA VAL A 59 8.98 -16.42 -1.51
C VAL A 59 9.80 -17.51 -2.20
N VAL A 60 10.99 -17.14 -2.70
CA VAL A 60 11.89 -18.04 -3.46
C VAL A 60 13.07 -18.59 -2.66
N ASN A 61 13.29 -18.13 -1.43
CA ASN A 61 14.39 -18.57 -0.56
C ASN A 61 15.79 -18.55 -1.23
N LYS A 62 15.98 -17.62 -2.19
CA LYS A 62 17.14 -17.54 -3.09
C LYS A 62 18.48 -17.32 -2.38
N TYR A 63 18.45 -16.74 -1.18
CA TYR A 63 19.63 -16.44 -0.38
C TYR A 63 19.48 -16.95 1.06
N SER A 64 20.50 -17.60 1.60
CA SER A 64 20.57 -17.99 3.02
C SER A 64 20.63 -16.78 3.96
N PRO A 65 20.36 -16.92 5.27
CA PRO A 65 20.49 -15.82 6.24
C PRO A 65 21.86 -15.12 6.17
N GLU A 66 22.94 -15.89 6.05
CA GLU A 66 24.31 -15.38 5.99
C GLU A 66 24.58 -14.66 4.66
N GLN A 67 24.01 -15.14 3.55
CA GLN A 67 24.08 -14.47 2.25
C GLN A 67 23.25 -13.17 2.23
N ARG A 68 22.11 -13.15 2.92
CA ARG A 68 21.29 -11.95 3.10
C ARG A 68 22.01 -10.89 3.95
N LEU A 69 22.57 -11.28 5.10
CA LEU A 69 23.31 -10.39 5.99
C LEU A 69 24.63 -9.86 5.36
N LYS A 70 25.21 -10.57 4.39
CA LYS A 70 26.39 -10.10 3.63
C LYS A 70 26.08 -9.00 2.61
N ARG A 71 24.80 -8.68 2.33
CA ARG A 71 24.40 -7.62 1.39
C ARG A 71 24.39 -6.25 2.04
N TYR A 72 24.65 -5.21 1.24
CA TYR A 72 24.45 -3.82 1.65
C TYR A 72 22.96 -3.53 1.89
N PRO A 73 22.58 -2.70 2.89
CA PRO A 73 23.41 -2.09 3.94
C PRO A 73 23.70 -3.02 5.13
N PHE A 74 23.03 -4.17 5.24
CA PHE A 74 23.10 -5.09 6.37
C PHE A 74 24.55 -5.48 6.75
N SER A 75 25.43 -5.70 5.77
CA SER A 75 26.85 -6.00 6.00
C SER A 75 27.72 -4.84 6.48
N LYS A 76 27.13 -3.66 6.73
CA LYS A 76 27.77 -2.47 7.30
C LYS A 76 27.03 -1.91 8.53
N ALA A 77 25.86 -2.47 8.88
CA ALA A 77 25.08 -2.02 10.02
C ALA A 77 25.46 -2.79 11.30
N ILE A 78 25.79 -2.07 12.38
CA ILE A 78 25.91 -2.66 13.73
C ILE A 78 24.57 -2.68 14.48
N LYS A 79 23.65 -1.81 14.06
CA LYS A 79 22.30 -1.66 14.61
C LYS A 79 21.36 -1.29 13.46
N ILE A 80 20.18 -1.89 13.48
CA ILE A 80 19.08 -1.58 12.56
C ILE A 80 17.88 -1.22 13.43
N ALA A 81 17.13 -0.19 13.06
CA ALA A 81 15.90 0.18 13.74
C ALA A 81 14.76 0.41 12.75
N ALA A 82 13.56 -0.02 13.11
CA ALA A 82 12.33 0.45 12.49
C ALA A 82 11.79 1.62 13.30
N VAL A 83 11.29 2.66 12.63
CA VAL A 83 10.69 3.83 13.26
C VAL A 83 9.36 4.18 12.63
N SER A 84 8.52 4.90 13.39
CA SER A 84 7.38 5.66 12.87
C SER A 84 7.46 7.11 13.32
N TYR A 85 6.86 8.00 12.53
CA TYR A 85 6.87 9.45 12.78
C TYR A 85 5.61 10.15 12.30
N ARG A 86 5.42 11.38 12.76
CA ARG A 86 4.36 12.28 12.29
C ARG A 86 4.64 12.70 10.84
N PHE A 87 3.61 12.67 10.01
CA PHE A 87 3.59 13.29 8.70
C PHE A 87 2.28 14.05 8.54
N THR A 88 2.35 15.32 8.12
CA THR A 88 1.17 16.21 8.05
C THR A 88 1.25 17.03 6.76
N PRO A 89 0.59 16.59 5.67
CA PRO A 89 0.70 17.31 4.39
C PRO A 89 0.04 18.69 4.49
N GLY A 90 0.72 19.71 3.96
CA GLY A 90 0.14 21.05 3.74
C GLY A 90 0.10 21.99 4.95
N GLN A 91 0.60 21.59 6.14
CA GLN A 91 0.65 22.47 7.33
C GLN A 91 2.08 22.98 7.63
N ILE A 92 2.75 23.51 6.60
CA ILE A 92 4.03 24.21 6.75
C ILE A 92 3.72 25.70 6.95
N ILE A 93 3.57 26.13 8.20
CA ILE A 93 3.43 27.55 8.55
C ILE A 93 4.82 28.17 8.70
N ASN A 94 5.77 27.45 9.32
CA ASN A 94 7.17 27.87 9.45
C ASN A 94 8.13 26.78 8.94
N PRO A 95 9.36 27.13 8.52
CA PRO A 95 10.37 26.14 8.11
C PRO A 95 10.72 25.10 9.18
N GLU A 96 10.64 25.46 10.47
CA GLU A 96 10.86 24.53 11.59
C GLU A 96 9.81 23.40 11.64
N ASP A 97 8.60 23.64 11.14
CA ASP A 97 7.53 22.64 11.19
C ASP A 97 7.75 21.52 10.14
N ILE A 98 8.55 21.79 9.11
CA ILE A 98 8.99 20.78 8.13
C ILE A 98 9.80 19.68 8.82
N ILE A 99 10.67 20.05 9.76
CA ILE A 99 11.51 19.11 10.53
C ILE A 99 10.63 18.18 11.38
N LYS A 100 9.56 18.72 11.97
CA LYS A 100 8.61 18.02 12.85
C LYS A 100 7.65 17.08 12.08
N GLN A 101 7.61 17.16 10.75
CA GLN A 101 6.63 16.48 9.87
C GLN A 101 7.24 15.40 8.96
N ARG A 102 8.55 15.10 9.09
CA ARG A 102 9.26 14.09 8.28
C ARG A 102 10.33 13.36 9.11
N LEU A 103 10.92 12.33 8.54
CA LEU A 103 12.21 11.81 9.01
C LEU A 103 13.28 12.88 8.75
N HIS A 104 13.81 13.50 9.81
CA HIS A 104 14.92 14.44 9.71
C HIS A 104 16.19 13.82 10.28
N ILE A 105 17.25 13.78 9.46
CA ILE A 105 18.57 13.26 9.83
C ILE A 105 19.60 14.30 9.41
N LYS A 106 20.41 14.75 10.36
CA LYS A 106 21.47 15.75 10.14
C LYS A 106 22.80 15.19 10.61
N ASP A 107 23.81 15.24 9.75
CA ASP A 107 25.16 14.72 10.02
C ASP A 107 25.19 13.26 10.50
N GLY A 108 24.20 12.45 10.09
CA GLY A 108 24.00 11.06 10.51
C GLY A 108 23.34 10.89 11.89
N LEU A 109 22.87 11.96 12.53
CA LEU A 109 22.09 11.93 13.76
C LEU A 109 20.60 12.08 13.45
N LEU A 110 19.76 11.29 14.12
CA LEU A 110 18.31 11.34 14.00
C LEU A 110 17.74 12.48 14.86
N ASP A 111 16.90 13.33 14.27
CA ASP A 111 16.01 14.19 15.04
C ASP A 111 14.86 13.34 15.58
N THR A 112 14.69 13.30 16.90
CA THR A 112 13.66 12.50 17.57
C THR A 112 12.35 13.25 17.79
N THR A 113 12.24 14.53 17.43
CA THR A 113 11.04 15.36 17.71
C THR A 113 9.81 14.95 16.90
N SER A 114 10.00 14.38 15.69
CA SER A 114 8.91 13.85 14.87
C SER A 114 8.59 12.37 15.13
N ILE A 115 9.51 11.65 15.81
CA ILE A 115 9.43 10.20 16.04
C ILE A 115 8.35 9.86 17.08
N LEU A 116 7.54 8.86 16.76
CA LEU A 116 6.49 8.34 17.62
C LEU A 116 6.85 6.98 18.21
N GLU A 117 7.49 6.12 17.42
CA GLU A 117 7.86 4.75 17.82
C GLU A 117 9.27 4.44 17.29
N PHE A 118 10.10 3.79 18.11
CA PHE A 118 11.47 3.41 17.76
C PHE A 118 11.73 1.98 18.25
N ILE A 119 11.92 1.04 17.32
CA ILE A 119 12.15 -0.37 17.61
C ILE A 119 13.51 -0.78 17.03
N GLN A 120 14.50 -1.00 17.90
CA GLN A 120 15.75 -1.65 17.49
C GLN A 120 15.49 -3.11 17.16
N LEU A 121 15.92 -3.56 15.97
CA LEU A 121 15.71 -4.92 15.52
C LEU A 121 16.74 -5.88 16.14
N GLY A 122 16.26 -6.95 16.76
CA GLY A 122 17.06 -8.12 17.12
C GLY A 122 17.35 -9.01 15.90
N SER A 123 18.14 -10.07 16.11
CA SER A 123 18.58 -10.97 15.03
C SER A 123 17.42 -11.61 14.26
N ALA A 124 16.39 -12.12 14.95
CA ALA A 124 15.24 -12.77 14.31
C ALA A 124 14.35 -11.78 13.52
N GLN A 125 14.23 -10.53 13.99
CA GLN A 125 13.52 -9.47 13.27
C GLN A 125 14.33 -9.00 12.05
N THR A 126 15.65 -8.95 12.15
CA THR A 126 16.56 -8.65 11.03
C THR A 126 16.55 -9.75 9.98
N ASP A 127 16.49 -11.02 10.39
CA ASP A 127 16.32 -12.16 9.48
C ASP A 127 14.97 -12.06 8.74
N SER A 128 13.88 -11.85 9.47
CA SER A 128 12.54 -11.65 8.91
C SER A 128 12.49 -10.50 7.90
N LEU A 129 13.09 -9.35 8.23
CA LEU A 129 13.15 -8.19 7.34
C LEU A 129 13.98 -8.48 6.07
N THR A 130 15.18 -9.05 6.22
CA THR A 130 16.03 -9.35 5.07
C THR A 130 15.46 -10.45 4.19
N GLN A 131 14.72 -11.40 4.78
CA GLN A 131 13.95 -12.41 4.06
C GLN A 131 12.90 -11.75 3.16
N LEU A 132 12.10 -10.81 3.68
CA LEU A 132 11.15 -10.04 2.87
C LEU A 132 11.83 -9.23 1.76
N ILE A 133 12.94 -8.55 2.06
CA ILE A 133 13.66 -7.74 1.06
C ILE A 133 14.25 -8.62 -0.05
N PHE A 134 15.07 -9.61 0.28
CA PHE A 134 15.91 -10.33 -0.70
C PHE A 134 15.33 -11.65 -1.22
N ASN A 135 14.39 -12.27 -0.53
CA ASN A 135 13.82 -13.59 -0.89
C ASN A 135 12.35 -13.55 -1.33
N THR A 136 11.68 -12.40 -1.29
CA THR A 136 10.38 -12.19 -1.95
C THR A 136 10.59 -11.51 -3.31
N ILE A 137 10.17 -12.15 -4.39
CA ILE A 137 10.24 -11.62 -5.77
C ILE A 137 8.85 -11.57 -6.41
N TYR A 138 8.72 -10.83 -7.51
CA TYR A 138 7.52 -10.88 -8.35
C TYR A 138 7.59 -12.03 -9.36
N LEU A 139 6.54 -12.86 -9.44
CA LEU A 139 6.27 -13.69 -10.61
C LEU A 139 5.72 -12.82 -11.73
N LYS A 140 6.55 -12.57 -12.75
CA LYS A 140 6.05 -12.08 -14.04
C LYS A 140 5.25 -13.18 -14.73
N THR A 141 3.93 -13.16 -14.55
CA THR A 141 3.05 -13.35 -15.71
C THR A 141 3.16 -12.10 -16.60
N GLU A 142 2.80 -12.19 -17.88
CA GLU A 142 3.06 -11.13 -18.88
C GLU A 142 2.10 -9.93 -18.78
N ALA A 143 1.57 -9.68 -17.59
CA ALA A 143 0.69 -8.54 -17.31
C ALA A 143 1.46 -7.21 -17.41
N LEU A 144 0.94 -6.29 -18.22
CA LEU A 144 1.45 -4.93 -18.33
C LEU A 144 1.24 -4.18 -17.01
N HIS A 145 2.32 -3.98 -16.24
CA HIS A 145 2.31 -3.01 -15.14
C HIS A 145 2.21 -1.59 -15.69
N THR A 146 1.00 -1.05 -15.72
CA THR A 146 0.80 0.39 -15.79
C THR A 146 1.20 1.00 -14.45
N GLU A 147 2.40 1.58 -14.38
CA GLU A 147 2.83 2.38 -13.24
C GLU A 147 1.95 3.64 -13.15
N GLU A 148 0.91 3.62 -12.31
CA GLU A 148 0.07 4.80 -12.07
C GLU A 148 0.86 5.85 -11.27
N PHE A 149 1.50 6.77 -11.99
CA PHE A 149 2.27 7.89 -11.44
C PHE A 149 1.40 8.99 -10.80
N GLY A 150 0.59 8.62 -9.81
CA GLY A 150 0.03 9.57 -8.86
C GLY A 150 1.13 10.16 -7.97
N ALA A 151 1.07 11.47 -7.69
CA ALA A 151 2.05 12.21 -6.88
C ALA A 151 2.04 11.86 -5.37
N CYS A 152 1.36 10.79 -4.97
CA CYS A 152 1.30 10.28 -3.59
C CYS A 152 2.70 9.85 -3.12
N PHE A 153 3.25 10.54 -2.11
CA PHE A 153 4.29 9.99 -1.23
C PHE A 153 4.26 10.64 0.16
N ASN A 154 3.56 9.98 1.09
CA ASN A 154 3.33 10.45 2.46
C ASN A 154 3.96 9.48 3.49
N PRO A 155 5.30 9.30 3.50
CA PRO A 155 5.94 8.28 4.33
C PRO A 155 5.81 8.60 5.82
N ARG A 156 5.47 7.58 6.61
CA ARG A 156 5.28 7.67 8.08
C ARG A 156 6.14 6.66 8.85
N ASN A 157 6.92 5.85 8.13
CA ASN A 157 7.68 4.73 8.64
C ASN A 157 9.04 4.66 7.93
N SER A 158 10.09 4.24 8.66
CA SER A 158 11.41 4.04 8.06
C SER A 158 12.20 2.89 8.69
N ILE A 159 13.17 2.38 7.94
CA ILE A 159 14.22 1.47 8.41
C ILE A 159 15.53 2.26 8.41
N LEU A 160 16.23 2.29 9.55
CA LEU A 160 17.45 3.08 9.77
C LEU A 160 18.65 2.16 10.03
N PHE A 161 19.76 2.39 9.33
CA PHE A 161 20.97 1.58 9.43
C PHE A 161 22.11 2.38 10.05
N TYR A 162 22.64 1.91 11.18
CA TYR A 162 23.64 2.60 11.98
C TYR A 162 25.02 1.96 11.86
N ASN A 163 26.05 2.80 11.73
CA ASN A 163 27.46 2.39 11.73
C ASN A 163 28.04 2.29 13.15
N ASP A 164 29.27 1.79 13.22
CA ASP A 164 30.12 1.67 14.41
C ASP A 164 30.18 2.94 15.27
N LYS A 165 30.15 4.12 14.63
CA LYS A 165 30.18 5.45 15.27
C LYS A 165 28.80 5.92 15.75
N GLY A 166 27.80 5.04 15.77
CA GLY A 166 26.44 5.33 16.22
C GLY A 166 25.64 6.25 15.27
N LYS A 167 26.15 6.52 14.06
CA LYS A 167 25.50 7.39 13.07
C LYS A 167 24.72 6.57 12.04
N ILE A 168 23.57 7.10 11.62
CA ILE A 168 22.84 6.59 10.47
C ILE A 168 23.67 6.86 9.22
N PHE A 169 23.92 5.81 8.43
CA PHE A 169 24.61 5.91 7.14
C PHE A 169 23.73 5.56 5.94
N GLU A 170 22.58 4.94 6.20
CA GLU A 170 21.59 4.55 5.19
C GLU A 170 20.20 4.48 5.83
N TYR A 171 19.15 4.76 5.06
CA TYR A 171 17.76 4.55 5.48
C TYR A 171 16.83 4.24 4.29
N ILE A 172 15.73 3.55 4.57
CA ILE A 172 14.58 3.43 3.67
C ILE A 172 13.39 4.12 4.33
N THR A 173 12.78 5.11 3.68
CA THR A 173 11.46 5.64 4.06
C THR A 173 10.37 4.88 3.30
N VAL A 174 9.26 4.56 3.95
CA VAL A 174 8.17 3.77 3.36
C VAL A 174 6.83 4.48 3.56
N CYS A 175 6.03 4.51 2.50
CA CYS A 175 4.63 4.88 2.54
C CYS A 175 3.78 3.68 2.09
N PHE A 176 3.23 2.95 3.06
CA PHE A 176 2.37 1.79 2.80
C PHE A 176 1.08 2.18 2.06
N GLU A 177 0.53 3.36 2.36
CA GLU A 177 -0.64 3.94 1.72
C GLU A 177 -0.43 4.22 0.23
N CYS A 178 0.69 4.88 -0.13
CA CYS A 178 1.04 5.15 -1.53
C CYS A 178 1.72 3.97 -2.24
N GLN A 179 1.95 2.84 -1.55
CA GLN A 179 2.75 1.69 -2.01
C GLN A 179 4.09 2.09 -2.65
N LYS A 180 4.87 2.91 -1.93
CA LYS A 180 6.17 3.43 -2.37
C LYS A 180 7.20 3.43 -1.25
N PHE A 181 8.47 3.48 -1.65
CA PHE A 181 9.60 3.74 -0.76
C PHE A 181 10.56 4.73 -1.42
N GLU A 182 11.37 5.41 -0.61
CA GLU A 182 12.59 6.07 -1.04
C GLU A 182 13.76 5.54 -0.19
N SER A 183 14.97 5.53 -0.73
CA SER A 183 16.19 5.14 -0.01
C SER A 183 17.18 6.29 -0.02
N SER A 184 18.01 6.42 1.01
CA SER A 184 19.05 7.47 1.06
C SER A 184 20.18 7.24 0.04
N ASN A 185 20.35 5.99 -0.42
CA ASN A 185 21.19 5.64 -1.57
C ASN A 185 20.45 4.76 -2.57
N THR A 186 20.68 4.98 -3.87
CA THR A 186 20.12 4.15 -4.96
C THR A 186 20.62 2.70 -4.96
N LYS A 187 21.70 2.40 -4.22
CA LYS A 187 22.18 1.03 -3.97
C LYS A 187 21.25 0.21 -3.08
N LEU A 188 20.29 0.84 -2.39
CA LEU A 188 19.31 0.16 -1.56
C LEU A 188 17.92 0.23 -2.19
N ASN A 189 17.37 -0.95 -2.47
CA ASN A 189 16.04 -1.14 -3.03
C ASN A 189 15.39 -2.32 -2.28
N ILE A 190 14.09 -2.24 -1.98
CA ILE A 190 13.34 -3.34 -1.34
C ILE A 190 13.05 -4.52 -2.30
N GLY A 191 13.45 -4.44 -3.57
CA GLY A 191 13.24 -5.45 -4.61
C GLY A 191 12.11 -5.07 -5.57
N ASP A 192 11.67 -6.02 -6.40
CA ASP A 192 10.62 -5.77 -7.39
C ASP A 192 9.31 -5.26 -6.73
N PRO A 193 8.66 -4.22 -7.27
CA PRO A 193 7.48 -3.61 -6.67
C PRO A 193 6.21 -4.43 -6.94
N CYS A 194 6.05 -5.55 -6.25
CA CYS A 194 4.78 -6.30 -6.23
C CYS A 194 3.90 -5.85 -5.05
N THR A 195 2.59 -5.67 -5.30
CA THR A 195 1.61 -5.07 -4.37
C THR A 195 1.60 -5.72 -2.98
N GLN A 196 1.64 -7.06 -2.88
CA GLN A 196 1.70 -7.73 -1.57
C GLN A 196 2.99 -7.42 -0.79
N LYS A 197 4.08 -6.94 -1.41
CA LYS A 197 5.36 -6.71 -0.71
C LYS A 197 5.25 -5.56 0.30
N TYR A 198 4.49 -4.51 -0.03
CA TYR A 198 4.17 -3.46 0.92
C TYR A 198 3.29 -3.96 2.06
N GLU A 199 2.32 -4.84 1.79
CA GLU A 199 1.45 -5.42 2.82
C GLU A 199 2.19 -6.44 3.71
N LEU A 200 3.13 -7.21 3.18
CA LEU A 200 4.03 -8.08 3.95
C LEU A 200 4.98 -7.25 4.83
N LEU A 201 5.55 -6.16 4.30
CA LEU A 201 6.40 -5.25 5.05
C LEU A 201 5.61 -4.48 6.12
N ARG A 202 4.36 -4.07 5.83
CA ARG A 202 3.42 -3.49 6.79
C ARG A 202 3.16 -4.44 7.94
N LYS A 203 2.79 -5.70 7.64
CA LYS A 203 2.62 -6.77 8.63
C LYS A 203 3.87 -7.03 9.47
N PHE A 204 5.08 -6.90 8.90
CA PHE A 204 6.34 -6.96 9.65
C PHE A 204 6.49 -5.77 10.62
N PHE A 205 6.22 -4.54 10.19
CA PHE A 205 6.26 -3.38 11.09
C PHE A 205 5.23 -3.54 12.23
N MET A 206 4.01 -4.00 11.93
CA MET A 206 2.97 -4.29 12.93
C MET A 206 3.42 -5.37 13.93
N SER A 207 4.05 -6.46 13.47
CA SER A 207 4.45 -7.57 14.35
C SER A 207 5.63 -7.26 15.26
N ILE A 208 6.47 -6.28 14.90
CA ILE A 208 7.51 -5.73 15.80
C ILE A 208 6.99 -4.60 16.71
N GLY A 209 5.69 -4.26 16.64
CA GLY A 209 5.02 -3.35 17.57
C GLY A 209 4.82 -1.91 17.09
N ILE A 210 5.17 -1.57 15.85
CA ILE A 210 4.86 -0.27 15.24
C ILE A 210 3.36 -0.20 14.91
N LYS A 211 2.71 0.92 15.22
CA LYS A 211 1.26 1.12 15.05
C LYS A 211 0.92 2.36 14.23
N ASN A 212 1.77 3.38 14.23
CA ASN A 212 1.54 4.58 13.43
C ASN A 212 2.03 4.38 11.99
N GLY A 213 1.17 4.75 11.03
CA GLY A 213 1.48 4.80 9.60
C GLY A 213 1.34 3.48 8.82
N VAL A 214 1.18 2.38 9.55
CA VAL A 214 0.93 1.01 9.08
C VAL A 214 -0.57 0.69 8.97
#